data_AF-A0A3S3K9M1-F1
#
_entry.id   AF-A0A3S3K9M1-F1
#
_cell.length_a   1.000
_cell.length_b   1.000
_cell.length_c   1.000
_cell.angle_alpha   90.00
_cell.angle_beta   90.00
_cell.angle_gamma   90.00
#
_symmetry.space_group_name_H-M   'P 1'
#
loop_
_entity.id
_entity.type
_entity.pdbx_description
1 polymer ?
#
loop_
_entity_poly.entity_id
_entity_poly.type
_entity_poly.pdbx_seq_one_letter_code
_entity_poly.pdbx_strand_id
1 'polypeptide(L)'
;MIAGFCLSAAEARTAGQGSYVPCDNGLRCVMAPCPSNSALDLASGTIIKGVSIDIDGLPQQDKALDLADKLYAGKVVVAGTIEIRPHIFNGKRYSLPTLVATGIERAAKDSERGHCSSR
;
A
#
# COMPACT_ATOMS: atom_id res chain seq x y z
N MET A 1 -39.09 -28.68 4.21
CA MET A 1 -37.66 -28.50 3.93
C MET A 1 -37.36 -27.01 4.01
N ILE A 2 -36.67 -26.58 5.06
CA ILE A 2 -36.31 -25.16 5.24
C ILE A 2 -34.91 -25.02 4.67
N ALA A 3 -34.80 -24.42 3.47
CA ALA A 3 -33.52 -24.17 2.82
C ALA A 3 -32.85 -22.99 3.52
N GLY A 4 -31.88 -23.30 4.38
CA GLY A 4 -30.98 -22.31 4.98
C GLY A 4 -29.99 -21.82 3.92
N PHE A 5 -30.26 -20.66 3.34
CA PHE A 5 -29.28 -19.95 2.53
C PHE A 5 -28.30 -19.23 3.47
N CYS A 6 -27.13 -19.83 3.67
CA CYS A 6 -25.96 -19.14 4.20
C CYS A 6 -25.51 -18.12 3.15
N LEU A 7 -25.96 -16.87 3.26
CA LEU A 7 -25.29 -15.77 2.57
C LEU A 7 -24.06 -15.42 3.39
N SER A 8 -22.91 -15.87 2.91
CA SER A 8 -21.61 -15.34 3.32
C SER A 8 -21.64 -13.83 3.14
N ALA A 9 -21.67 -13.10 4.26
CA ALA A 9 -21.36 -11.69 4.27
C ALA A 9 -19.90 -11.56 3.82
N ALA A 10 -19.70 -11.21 2.54
CA ALA A 10 -18.46 -10.62 2.12
C ALA A 10 -18.37 -9.30 2.89
N GLU A 11 -17.59 -9.29 3.97
CA GLU A 11 -17.24 -8.05 4.65
C GLU A 11 -16.57 -7.16 3.60
N ALA A 12 -17.34 -6.23 3.05
CA ALA A 12 -16.81 -5.06 2.41
C ALA A 12 -15.99 -4.39 3.51
N ARG A 13 -14.69 -4.68 3.53
CA ARG A 13 -13.74 -4.01 4.40
C ARG A 13 -13.94 -2.54 4.14
N THR A 14 -14.59 -1.86 5.07
CA THR A 14 -14.59 -0.42 5.17
C THR A 14 -13.16 0.00 4.86
N ALA A 15 -12.98 0.97 3.98
CA ALA A 15 -11.70 1.63 3.73
C ALA A 15 -11.29 2.39 5.02
N GLY A 16 -11.11 1.63 6.09
CA GLY A 16 -10.72 2.07 7.41
C GLY A 16 -9.22 2.26 7.41
N GLN A 17 -8.79 3.13 8.29
CA GLN A 17 -7.37 3.27 8.61
C GLN A 17 -6.79 1.89 8.91
N GLY A 18 -5.68 1.59 8.25
CA GLY A 18 -4.92 0.36 8.41
C GLY A 18 -3.43 0.64 8.44
N SER A 19 -2.68 -0.41 8.74
CA SER A 19 -1.22 -0.36 8.81
C SER A 19 -0.65 -1.18 7.66
N TYR A 20 0.19 -0.54 6.85
CA TYR A 20 0.69 -1.09 5.61
C TYR A 20 2.22 -1.07 5.57
N VAL A 21 2.81 -2.09 4.96
CA VAL A 21 4.22 -2.05 4.58
C VAL A 21 4.28 -1.85 3.07
N PRO A 22 4.42 -0.60 2.59
CA PRO A 22 4.70 -0.35 1.19
C PRO A 22 6.12 -0.82 0.86
N CYS A 23 6.34 -1.30 -0.36
CA CYS A 23 7.68 -1.49 -0.92
C CYS A 23 7.66 -1.70 -2.42
N ASP A 24 8.85 -1.74 -3.00
CA ASP A 24 9.10 -2.13 -4.37
C ASP A 24 9.51 -3.62 -4.44
N ASN A 25 8.90 -4.33 -5.39
CA ASN A 25 9.11 -5.75 -5.64
C ASN A 25 10.24 -6.03 -6.64
N GLY A 26 11.11 -5.05 -6.94
CA GLY A 26 12.33 -5.19 -7.73
C GLY A 26 12.11 -5.27 -9.24
N LEU A 27 10.85 -5.22 -9.71
CA LEU A 27 10.57 -5.20 -11.14
C LEU A 27 10.98 -3.85 -11.73
N ARG A 28 11.79 -3.85 -12.79
CA ARG A 28 12.11 -2.61 -13.50
C ARG A 28 10.84 -2.05 -14.14
N CYS A 29 10.54 -0.79 -13.85
CA CYS A 29 9.45 -0.09 -14.52
C CYS A 29 9.86 0.31 -15.94
N VAL A 30 9.40 -0.46 -16.93
CA VAL A 30 9.61 -0.15 -18.35
C VAL A 30 8.52 0.79 -18.87
N MET A 31 7.31 0.66 -18.34
CA MET A 31 6.16 1.49 -18.69
C MET A 31 5.30 1.74 -17.45
N ALA A 32 4.88 2.99 -17.25
CA ALA A 32 3.94 3.34 -16.20
C ALA A 32 2.49 2.97 -16.58
N PRO A 33 1.64 2.57 -15.61
CA PRO A 33 1.92 2.50 -14.17
C PRO A 33 2.82 1.30 -13.80
N CYS A 34 3.81 1.56 -12.95
CA CYS A 34 4.78 0.55 -12.55
C CYS A 34 4.11 -0.51 -11.68
N PRO A 35 4.09 -1.81 -12.08
CA PRO A 35 3.51 -2.87 -11.26
C PRO A 35 4.39 -3.21 -10.04
N SER A 36 5.55 -2.55 -9.94
CA SER A 36 6.61 -2.88 -9.00
C SER A 36 6.30 -2.47 -7.58
N ASN A 37 5.50 -1.41 -7.41
CA ASN A 37 5.09 -0.96 -6.10
C ASN A 37 3.95 -1.82 -5.56
N SER A 38 4.08 -2.26 -4.31
CA SER A 38 3.04 -2.98 -3.59
C SER A 38 2.94 -2.51 -2.15
N ALA A 39 1.84 -2.86 -1.48
CA ALA A 39 1.69 -2.68 -0.05
C ALA A 39 1.15 -3.97 0.58
N LEU A 40 1.83 -4.47 1.60
CA LEU A 40 1.30 -5.50 2.48
C LEU A 40 0.35 -4.87 3.48
N ASP A 41 -0.91 -5.31 3.48
CA ASP A 41 -1.86 -5.02 4.54
C ASP A 41 -1.57 -5.93 5.75
N LEU A 42 -1.15 -5.34 6.88
CA LEU A 42 -0.80 -6.09 8.07
C LEU A 42 -2.00 -6.75 8.76
N ALA A 43 -3.22 -6.24 8.54
CA ALA A 43 -4.42 -6.80 9.14
C ALA A 43 -4.85 -8.10 8.43
N SER A 44 -4.76 -8.14 7.11
CA SER A 44 -5.19 -9.30 6.31
C SER A 44 -4.05 -10.19 5.82
N GLY A 45 -2.80 -9.73 5.87
CA GLY A 45 -1.66 -10.39 5.26
C GLY A 45 -1.65 -10.34 3.72
N THR A 46 -2.51 -9.54 3.11
CA THR A 46 -2.67 -9.46 1.65
C THR A 46 -1.69 -8.47 1.04
N ILE A 47 -1.06 -8.84 -0.08
CA ILE A 47 -0.22 -7.94 -0.88
C ILE A 47 -1.08 -7.27 -1.96
N ILE A 48 -1.20 -5.95 -1.88
CA ILE A 48 -1.87 -5.11 -2.87
C ILE A 48 -0.82 -4.63 -3.87
N LYS A 49 -1.00 -4.93 -5.16
CA LYS A 49 -0.03 -4.58 -6.23
C LYS A 49 -0.41 -3.27 -6.92
N GLY A 50 0.59 -2.61 -7.50
CA GLY A 50 0.44 -1.36 -8.25
C GLY A 50 0.05 -0.18 -7.36
N VAL A 51 0.48 -0.18 -6.09
CA VAL A 51 0.09 0.84 -5.11
C VAL A 51 0.91 2.10 -5.29
N SER A 52 0.23 3.24 -5.47
CA SER A 52 0.85 4.56 -5.34
C SER A 52 0.83 4.99 -3.87
N ILE A 53 1.81 5.75 -3.40
CA ILE A 53 1.90 6.16 -2.00
C ILE A 53 1.81 7.68 -1.95
N ASP A 54 0.74 8.18 -1.35
CA ASP A 54 0.50 9.60 -1.13
C ASP A 54 0.96 9.98 0.28
N ILE A 55 2.11 10.66 0.36
CA ILE A 55 2.74 11.09 1.62
C ILE A 55 2.52 12.56 1.93
N ASP A 56 1.75 13.28 1.11
CA ASP A 56 1.56 14.72 1.27
C ASP A 56 0.90 15.05 2.61
N GLY A 57 0.01 14.18 3.10
CA GLY A 57 -0.68 14.29 4.38
C GLY A 57 0.17 13.94 5.61
N LEU A 58 1.41 13.47 5.46
CA LEU A 58 2.25 13.12 6.61
C LEU A 58 2.65 14.35 7.43
N PRO A 59 2.73 14.23 8.77
CA PRO A 59 3.27 15.29 9.62
C PRO A 59 4.76 15.52 9.33
N GLN A 60 5.24 16.74 9.55
CA GLN A 60 6.61 17.13 9.19
C GLN A 60 7.68 16.24 9.84
N GLN A 61 7.43 15.77 11.06
CA GLN A 61 8.32 14.86 11.79
C GLN A 61 8.54 13.51 11.07
N ASP A 62 7.55 13.08 10.28
CA ASP A 62 7.58 11.81 9.54
C ASP A 62 8.19 11.97 8.14
N LYS A 63 8.27 13.21 7.63
CA LYS A 63 8.89 13.57 6.34
C LYS A 63 10.41 13.68 6.43
N ALA A 64 11.05 12.63 6.95
CA ALA A 64 12.50 12.52 6.95
C ALA A 64 13.06 12.51 5.51
N LEU A 65 14.29 13.00 5.32
CA LEU A 65 14.94 13.08 4.01
C LEU A 65 15.03 11.72 3.29
N ASP A 66 15.09 10.63 4.05
CA ASP A 66 15.21 9.26 3.56
C ASP A 66 13.88 8.48 3.57
N LEU A 67 12.75 9.16 3.78
CA LEU A 67 11.44 8.50 3.84
C LEU A 67 11.12 7.70 2.57
N ALA A 68 11.41 8.25 1.39
CA ALA A 68 11.17 7.55 0.13
C ALA A 68 11.95 6.23 0.05
N ASP A 69 13.24 6.23 0.40
CA ASP A 69 14.05 4.99 0.46
C ASP A 69 13.45 3.98 1.44
N LYS A 70 13.08 4.45 2.63
CA LYS A 70 12.47 3.61 3.66
C LYS A 70 11.15 2.99 3.21
N LEU A 71 10.33 3.75 2.48
CA LEU A 71 9.08 3.25 1.91
C LEU A 71 9.35 2.20 0.83
N TYR A 72 10.18 2.49 -0.16
CA TYR A 72 10.41 1.53 -1.26
C TYR A 72 11.18 0.28 -0.83
N ALA A 73 12.00 0.36 0.23
CA ALA A 73 12.68 -0.80 0.81
C ALA A 73 11.84 -1.57 1.85
N GLY A 74 10.58 -1.18 2.09
CA GLY A 74 9.72 -1.84 3.08
C GLY A 74 10.24 -1.76 4.50
N LYS A 75 10.96 -0.68 4.85
CA LYS A 75 11.60 -0.50 6.16
C LYS A 75 10.67 0.11 7.21
N VAL A 76 9.50 0.62 6.81
CA VAL A 76 8.56 1.31 7.71
C VAL A 76 7.14 0.80 7.55
N VAL A 77 6.37 0.89 8.64
CA VAL A 77 4.93 0.68 8.65
C VAL A 77 4.25 2.03 8.56
N VAL A 78 3.35 2.15 7.60
CA VAL A 78 2.59 3.36 7.29
C VAL A 78 1.15 3.18 7.73
N ALA A 79 0.68 4.07 8.60
CA ALA A 79 -0.74 4.22 8.88
C ALA A 79 -1.39 4.99 7.74
N GLY A 80 -2.54 4.51 7.25
CA GLY A 80 -3.25 5.20 6.19
C GLY A 80 -4.47 4.45 5.70
N THR A 81 -4.97 4.86 4.53
CA THR A 81 -6.12 4.21 3.87
C THR A 81 -5.78 3.92 2.42
N ILE A 82 -6.22 2.78 1.90
CA ILE A 82 -6.13 2.48 0.47
C ILE A 82 -7.38 3.03 -0.23
N GLU A 83 -7.16 3.94 -1.16
CA GLU A 83 -8.21 4.53 -2.00
C GLU A 83 -7.91 4.35 -3.48
N ILE A 84 -8.94 4.15 -4.30
CA ILE A 84 -8.76 4.16 -5.75
C ILE A 84 -8.75 5.61 -6.23
N ARG A 85 -7.57 6.12 -6.58
CA ARG A 85 -7.40 7.51 -7.04
C ARG A 85 -6.98 7.57 -8.51
N PRO A 86 -7.36 8.64 -9.23
CA PRO A 86 -6.90 8.86 -10.59
C PRO A 86 -5.45 9.34 -10.61
N HIS A 87 -4.64 8.75 -11.49
CA HIS A 87 -3.26 9.14 -11.77
C HIS A 87 -3.08 9.36 -13.26
N ILE A 88 -2.19 10.27 -13.64
CA ILE A 88 -1.85 10.52 -15.05
C ILE A 88 -0.42 10.05 -15.29
N PHE A 89 -0.27 9.09 -16.19
CA PHE A 89 1.03 8.63 -16.67
C PHE A 89 1.07 8.76 -18.19
N ASN A 90 2.10 9.43 -18.72
CA ASN A 90 2.29 9.63 -20.16
C ASN A 90 1.02 10.18 -20.87
N GLY A 91 0.32 11.11 -20.25
CA GLY A 91 -0.91 11.73 -20.78
C GLY A 91 -2.16 10.85 -20.73
N LYS A 92 -2.08 9.63 -20.21
CA LYS A 92 -3.22 8.72 -20.02
C LYS A 92 -3.64 8.67 -18.56
N ARG A 93 -4.95 8.62 -18.30
CA ARG A 93 -5.52 8.52 -16.96
C ARG A 93 -5.68 7.05 -16.57
N TYR A 94 -5.23 6.72 -15.37
CA TYR A 94 -5.32 5.40 -14.76
C TYR A 94 -5.99 5.53 -13.38
N SER A 95 -6.73 4.51 -12.95
CA SER A 95 -7.24 4.42 -11.59
C SER A 95 -6.42 3.38 -10.85
N LEU A 96 -5.66 3.81 -9.83
CA LEU A 96 -4.76 2.94 -9.08
C LEU A 96 -5.11 2.93 -7.59
N PRO A 97 -4.87 1.81 -6.90
CA PRO A 97 -4.86 1.83 -5.45
C PRO A 97 -3.77 2.80 -4.97
N THR A 98 -4.15 3.70 -4.08
CA THR A 98 -3.29 4.73 -3.52
C THR A 98 -3.36 4.64 -2.01
N LEU A 99 -2.22 4.40 -1.37
CA LEU A 99 -2.07 4.46 0.07
C LEU A 99 -1.95 5.92 0.47
N VAL A 100 -3.00 6.46 1.07
CA VAL A 100 -3.01 7.82 1.63
C VAL A 100 -2.47 7.74 3.04
N ALA A 101 -1.20 8.13 3.19
CA ALA A 101 -0.48 8.01 4.42
C ALA A 101 -0.90 9.12 5.41
N THR A 102 -1.29 8.71 6.61
CA THR A 102 -1.64 9.60 7.71
C THR A 102 -0.58 9.64 8.80
N GLY A 103 0.35 8.69 8.82
CA GLY A 103 1.48 8.68 9.75
C GLY A 103 2.44 7.52 9.51
N ILE A 104 3.64 7.62 10.08
CA ILE A 104 4.60 6.51 10.18
C ILE A 104 4.50 5.93 11.59
N GLU A 105 4.11 4.66 11.69
CA GLU A 105 3.88 4.04 13.01
C GLU A 105 5.19 3.57 13.65
N ARG A 106 6.03 2.87 12.87
CA ARG A 106 7.24 2.20 13.35
C ARG A 106 8.09 1.68 12.20
N ALA A 107 9.28 1.18 12.53
CA ALA A 107 10.02 0.32 11.62
C ALA A 107 9.27 -1.00 11.35
N ALA A 108 9.36 -1.47 10.12
CA ALA A 108 8.85 -2.79 9.72
C ALA A 108 9.78 -3.90 10.23
N LYS A 109 9.19 -5.05 10.54
CA LYS A 109 9.92 -6.27 10.92
C LYS A 109 10.44 -6.96 9.68
N ASP A 110 11.49 -7.77 9.84
CA ASP A 110 12.04 -8.59 8.75
C ASP A 110 10.99 -9.50 8.10
N SER A 111 10.08 -10.07 8.89
CA SER A 111 8.98 -10.90 8.40
C SER A 111 7.94 -10.10 7.59
N GLU A 112 7.76 -8.82 7.87
CA GLU A 112 6.77 -7.96 7.18
C GLU A 112 7.30 -7.48 5.83
N ARG A 113 8.62 -7.28 5.72
CA ARG A 113 9.31 -6.88 4.47
C ARG A 113 9.81 -8.02 3.60
N GLY A 114 9.60 -9.28 4.00
CA GLY A 114 10.11 -10.44 3.27
C GLY A 114 9.59 -10.57 1.83
N HIS A 115 8.48 -9.91 1.52
CA HIS A 115 7.90 -9.85 0.16
C HIS A 115 8.54 -8.76 -0.73
N CYS A 116 9.36 -7.89 -0.15
CA CYS A 116 10.04 -6.81 -0.85
C CYS A 116 11.31 -7.35 -1.53
N SER A 117 11.58 -6.91 -2.75
CA SER A 117 12.75 -7.38 -3.53
C SER A 117 13.79 -6.28 -3.76
N SER A 118 13.47 -5.02 -3.42
CA SER A 118 14.48 -3.97 -3.28
C SER A 118 15.34 -4.30 -2.06
N ARG A 119 16.46 -5.00 -2.31
CA ARG A 119 17.49 -5.36 -1.33
C ARG A 119 18.46 -4.21 -1.11
#